data_AF-A0A535Z939-F1
#
_entry.id   AF-A0A535Z939-F1
#
_cell.length_a   1.000
_cell.length_b   1.000
_cell.length_c   1.000
_cell.angle_alpha   90.00
_cell.angle_beta   90.00
_cell.angle_gamma   90.00
#
_symmetry.space_group_name_H-M   'P 1'
#
loop_
_entity.id
_entity.type
_entity.pdbx_description
1 polymer ?
#
loop_
_entity_poly.entity_id
_entity_poly.type
_entity_poly.pdbx_seq_one_letter_code
_entity_poly.pdbx_strand_id
1 'polypeptide(L)'
;MEAEELVGFLNDYFSRMIEVVLEHGGNIDKFQGDGMLVVFGAPNPMDDHAPRALAAARAMIREIDRLNRELVEDGRPAISVGIGLDTGDVVAGHVGSRRRLEFTLIGVPVNNSAYLSKVRPAKVLMSETTRGALPSSLEVVAYELLQLKGSTDLQPIYQLQIAVTTPD
;
A
#
# COMPACT_ATOMS: atom_id res chain seq x y z
N MET A 1 4.91 -25.17 2.30
CA MET A 1 6.04 -24.24 2.46
C MET A 1 6.43 -24.30 3.91
N GLU A 2 7.64 -24.78 4.16
CA GLU A 2 8.19 -24.84 5.52
C GLU A 2 8.50 -23.43 6.04
N ALA A 3 8.75 -23.30 7.35
CA ALA A 3 8.95 -21.98 7.97
C ALA A 3 10.15 -21.22 7.38
N GLU A 4 11.28 -21.89 7.13
CA GLU A 4 12.44 -21.23 6.51
C GLU A 4 12.16 -20.79 5.07
N GLU A 5 11.43 -21.59 4.30
CA GLU A 5 11.02 -21.25 2.93
C GLU A 5 10.11 -20.02 2.90
N LEU A 6 9.17 -19.92 3.85
CA LEU A 6 8.29 -18.76 3.99
C LEU A 6 9.09 -17.49 4.29
N VAL A 7 10.07 -17.56 5.19
CA VAL A 7 10.93 -16.42 5.51
C VAL A 7 11.75 -16.00 4.28
N GLY A 8 12.32 -16.96 3.55
CA GLY A 8 13.04 -16.67 2.31
C GLY A 8 12.16 -15.98 1.27
N PHE A 9 10.93 -16.48 1.08
CA PHE A 9 9.96 -15.88 0.18
C PHE A 9 9.56 -14.46 0.60
N LEU A 10 9.27 -14.23 1.89
CA LEU A 10 8.92 -12.91 2.40
C LEU A 10 10.08 -11.92 2.22
N ASN A 11 11.32 -12.36 2.43
CA ASN A 11 12.49 -11.50 2.22
C ASN A 11 12.66 -11.10 0.74
N ASP A 12 12.47 -12.02 -0.21
CA ASP A 12 12.51 -11.70 -1.64
C ASP A 12 11.37 -10.72 -2.03
N TYR A 13 10.15 -11.03 -1.60
CA TYR A 13 8.98 -10.17 -1.81
C TYR A 13 9.22 -8.76 -1.23
N PHE A 14 9.65 -8.64 0.03
CA PHE A 14 9.89 -7.36 0.65
C PHE A 14 11.02 -6.60 -0.03
N SER A 15 12.11 -7.27 -0.42
CA SER A 15 13.23 -6.62 -1.12
C SER A 15 12.74 -5.94 -2.40
N ARG A 16 11.95 -6.63 -3.22
CA ARG A 16 11.38 -6.06 -4.46
C ARG A 16 10.45 -4.88 -4.20
N MET A 17 9.56 -5.01 -3.21
CA MET A 17 8.62 -3.94 -2.88
C MET A 17 9.31 -2.71 -2.28
N ILE A 18 10.36 -2.90 -1.47
CA ILE A 18 11.16 -1.82 -0.89
C ILE A 18 11.82 -0.99 -1.98
N GLU A 19 12.45 -1.62 -2.98
CA GLU A 19 13.05 -0.89 -4.11
C GLU A 19 12.01 0.00 -4.80
N VAL A 20 10.81 -0.55 -5.08
CA VAL A 20 9.72 0.23 -5.67
C VAL A 20 9.31 1.42 -4.79
N VAL A 21 9.21 1.24 -3.47
CA VAL A 21 8.89 2.34 -2.55
C VAL A 21 9.94 3.45 -2.61
N LEU A 22 11.21 3.07 -2.52
CA LEU A 22 12.34 3.99 -2.48
C LEU A 22 12.49 4.76 -3.80
N GLU A 23 12.32 4.11 -4.94
CA GLU A 23 12.33 4.74 -6.28
C GLU A 23 11.28 5.85 -6.42
N HIS A 24 10.15 5.72 -5.73
CA HIS A 24 9.06 6.72 -5.75
C HIS A 24 9.18 7.75 -4.61
N GLY A 25 10.20 7.62 -3.76
CA GLY A 25 10.47 8.53 -2.63
C GLY A 25 9.63 8.26 -1.39
N GLY A 26 9.04 7.06 -1.26
CA GLY A 26 8.32 6.67 -0.05
C GLY A 26 9.27 6.23 1.07
N ASN A 27 8.79 6.30 2.31
CA ASN A 27 9.48 5.76 3.48
C ASN A 27 8.71 4.56 4.03
N ILE A 28 9.42 3.47 4.32
CA ILE A 28 8.83 2.31 5.01
C ILE A 28 8.86 2.58 6.53
N ASP A 29 7.69 2.56 7.16
CA ASP A 29 7.55 2.70 8.61
C ASP A 29 7.84 1.36 9.32
N LYS A 30 7.13 0.30 8.91
CA LYS A 30 7.30 -1.06 9.45
C LYS A 30 6.71 -2.14 8.55
N PHE A 31 7.14 -3.37 8.78
CA PHE A 31 6.47 -4.59 8.29
C PHE A 31 5.38 -5.04 9.28
N GLN A 32 4.28 -5.58 8.76
CA GLN A 32 3.17 -6.12 9.53
C GLN A 32 2.72 -7.45 8.94
N GLY A 33 3.29 -8.55 9.43
CA GLY A 33 3.07 -9.88 8.84
C GLY A 33 3.68 -9.94 7.43
N ASP A 34 2.81 -10.10 6.43
CA ASP A 34 3.12 -10.09 5.00
C ASP A 34 2.95 -8.71 4.33
N GLY A 35 2.51 -7.70 5.09
CA GLY A 35 2.32 -6.34 4.62
C GLY A 35 3.43 -5.37 5.04
N MET A 36 3.43 -4.19 4.43
CA MET A 36 4.26 -3.05 4.86
C MET A 36 3.43 -1.77 4.97
N LEU A 37 3.77 -0.94 5.95
CA LEU A 37 3.24 0.42 6.05
C LEU A 37 4.24 1.39 5.43
N VAL A 38 3.78 2.14 4.43
CA VAL A 38 4.58 3.11 3.67
C VAL A 38 3.94 4.48 3.78
N VAL A 39 4.77 5.52 3.86
CA VAL A 39 4.34 6.92 3.88
C VAL A 39 5.07 7.74 2.85
N PHE A 40 4.34 8.67 2.25
CA PHE A 40 4.85 9.71 1.38
C PHE A 40 4.51 11.05 2.05
N GLY A 41 5.50 11.93 2.26
CA GLY A 41 5.30 13.18 2.99
C GLY A 41 5.57 13.15 4.50
N ALA A 42 6.16 12.07 5.02
CA ALA A 42 6.69 12.03 6.39
C ALA A 42 8.04 11.27 6.43
N PRO A 43 9.01 11.68 7.27
CA PRO A 43 8.97 12.85 8.16
C PRO A 43 9.09 14.19 7.42
N ASN A 44 9.49 14.16 6.15
CA ASN A 44 9.63 15.34 5.31
C ASN A 44 8.36 15.53 4.46
N PRO A 45 7.64 16.66 4.58
CA PRO A 45 6.47 16.96 3.77
C PRO A 45 6.77 16.90 2.27
N MET A 46 5.78 16.46 1.49
CA MET A 46 5.84 16.36 0.03
C MET A 46 4.53 16.86 -0.54
N ASP A 47 4.56 17.86 -1.42
CA ASP A 47 3.34 18.38 -2.07
C ASP A 47 2.75 17.38 -3.07
N ASP A 48 3.59 16.52 -3.66
CA ASP A 48 3.24 15.50 -4.64
C ASP A 48 3.09 14.09 -4.01
N HIS A 49 2.83 14.01 -2.70
CA HIS A 49 2.74 12.75 -1.96
C HIS A 49 1.72 11.76 -2.55
N ALA A 50 0.53 12.22 -2.94
CA ALA A 50 -0.53 11.37 -3.48
C ALA A 50 -0.20 10.82 -4.88
N PRO A 51 0.24 11.65 -5.86
CA PRO A 51 0.78 11.16 -7.12
C PRO A 51 1.91 10.13 -6.96
N ARG A 52 2.85 10.35 -6.04
CA ARG A 52 3.94 9.39 -5.76
C ARG A 52 3.44 8.07 -5.20
N ALA A 53 2.54 8.11 -4.21
CA ALA A 53 1.94 6.93 -3.62
C ALA A 53 1.18 6.09 -4.66
N LEU A 54 0.45 6.76 -5.55
CA LEU A 54 -0.27 6.08 -6.63
C LEU A 54 0.70 5.45 -7.65
N ALA A 55 1.76 6.17 -8.03
CA ALA A 55 2.78 5.66 -8.94
C ALA A 55 3.50 4.44 -8.35
N ALA A 56 3.85 4.49 -7.06
CA ALA A 56 4.41 3.36 -6.33
C ALA A 56 3.45 2.16 -6.30
N ALA A 57 2.17 2.39 -6.00
CA ALA A 57 1.17 1.32 -6.02
C ALA A 57 1.05 0.67 -7.41
N ARG A 58 1.09 1.45 -8.49
CA ARG A 58 1.13 0.92 -9.87
C ARG A 58 2.38 0.10 -10.15
N ALA A 59 3.54 0.56 -9.68
CA ALA A 59 4.80 -0.14 -9.87
C ALA A 59 4.87 -1.45 -9.05
N MET A 60 4.35 -1.45 -7.82
CA MET A 60 4.25 -2.64 -6.98
C MET A 60 3.44 -3.73 -7.68
N ILE A 61 2.29 -3.40 -8.28
CA ILE A 61 1.49 -4.41 -8.98
C ILE A 61 2.23 -4.98 -10.20
N ARG A 62 2.94 -4.15 -10.97
CA ARG A 62 3.76 -4.66 -12.09
C ARG A 62 4.88 -5.59 -11.60
N GLU A 63 5.48 -5.27 -10.47
CA GLU A 63 6.53 -6.09 -9.87
C GLU A 63 5.95 -7.40 -9.29
N ILE A 64 4.72 -7.38 -8.77
CA ILE A 64 3.99 -8.59 -8.38
C ILE A 64 3.64 -9.46 -9.59
N ASP A 65 3.26 -8.87 -10.72
CA ASP A 65 3.06 -9.61 -11.97
C ASP A 65 4.37 -10.29 -12.42
N ARG A 66 5.51 -9.62 -12.26
CA ARG A 66 6.84 -10.20 -12.53
C ARG A 66 7.15 -11.36 -11.59
N LEU A 67 7.01 -11.14 -10.28
CA LEU A 67 7.21 -12.17 -9.27
C LEU A 67 6.30 -13.38 -9.50
N ASN A 68 5.03 -13.15 -9.88
CA ASN A 68 4.09 -14.22 -10.16
C ASN A 68 4.49 -15.08 -11.36
N ARG A 69 5.08 -14.49 -12.41
CA ARG A 69 5.61 -15.28 -13.53
C ARG A 69 6.75 -16.20 -13.07
N GLU A 70 7.68 -15.66 -12.29
CA GLU A 70 8.80 -16.42 -11.72
C GLU A 70 8.30 -17.54 -10.79
N LEU A 71 7.31 -17.24 -9.92
CA LEU A 71 6.69 -18.25 -9.05
C LEU A 71 6.03 -19.38 -9.85
N VAL A 72 5.28 -19.06 -10.89
CA VAL A 72 4.60 -20.06 -11.73
C VAL A 72 5.60 -20.91 -12.51
N GLU A 73 6.68 -20.31 -13.03
CA GLU A 73 7.80 -21.03 -13.68
C GLU A 73 8.46 -22.03 -12.72
N ASP A 74 8.57 -21.66 -11.43
CA ASP A 74 9.08 -22.52 -10.36
C ASP A 74 8.04 -23.52 -9.81
N GLY A 75 6.84 -23.61 -10.41
CA GLY A 75 5.76 -24.50 -9.98
C GLY A 75 5.08 -24.09 -8.66
N ARG A 76 5.24 -22.83 -8.26
CA ARG A 76 4.64 -22.24 -7.05
C ARG A 76 3.37 -21.46 -7.40
N PRO A 77 2.40 -21.36 -6.46
CA PRO A 77 1.18 -20.59 -6.70
C PRO A 77 1.48 -19.09 -6.77
N ALA A 78 0.79 -18.40 -7.68
CA ALA A 78 0.78 -16.94 -7.76
C ALA A 78 0.14 -16.32 -6.51
N ILE A 79 0.59 -15.12 -6.16
CA ILE A 79 0.07 -14.32 -5.04
C ILE A 79 -0.77 -13.14 -5.54
N SER A 80 -1.55 -12.58 -4.62
CA SER A 80 -2.29 -11.34 -4.84
C SER A 80 -2.06 -10.38 -3.69
N VAL A 81 -1.90 -9.09 -3.99
CA VAL A 81 -1.60 -8.05 -2.99
C VAL A 81 -2.67 -6.98 -3.04
N GLY A 82 -3.25 -6.68 -1.88
CA GLY A 82 -4.15 -5.54 -1.71
C GLY A 82 -3.36 -4.32 -1.27
N ILE A 83 -3.63 -3.16 -1.88
CA ILE A 83 -3.01 -1.88 -1.52
C ILE A 83 -4.13 -0.91 -1.15
N GLY A 84 -4.02 -0.29 0.02
CA GLY A 84 -4.92 0.75 0.47
C GLY A 84 -4.19 2.07 0.58
N LEU A 85 -4.73 3.12 -0.02
CA LEU A 85 -4.19 4.48 0.01
C LEU A 85 -5.14 5.39 0.77
N ASP A 86 -4.60 6.14 1.74
CA ASP A 86 -5.34 7.21 2.39
C ASP A 86 -4.44 8.44 2.57
N THR A 87 -5.05 9.63 2.55
CA THR A 87 -4.40 10.93 2.65
C THR A 87 -4.98 11.68 3.84
N GLY A 88 -4.10 12.28 4.64
CA GLY A 88 -4.48 13.16 5.73
C GLY A 88 -3.35 13.33 6.72
N ASP A 89 -3.66 14.01 7.83
CA ASP A 89 -2.66 14.32 8.85
C ASP A 89 -2.21 13.05 9.59
N VAL A 90 -0.89 12.93 9.70
CA VAL A 90 -0.21 11.90 10.48
C VAL A 90 0.89 12.53 11.32
N VAL A 91 1.10 12.00 12.51
CA VAL A 91 2.24 12.35 13.36
C VAL A 91 3.29 11.26 13.21
N ALA A 92 4.49 11.65 12.79
CA ALA A 92 5.66 10.78 12.78
C ALA A 92 6.50 11.05 14.04
N GLY A 93 6.73 10.03 14.86
CA GLY A 93 7.49 10.21 16.09
C GLY A 93 7.74 8.94 16.88
N HIS A 94 8.53 9.08 17.94
CA HIS A 94 8.81 7.98 18.85
C HIS A 94 7.65 7.77 19.83
N VAL A 95 7.12 6.55 19.88
CA VAL A 95 6.03 6.14 20.75
C VAL A 95 6.52 5.00 21.64
N GLY A 96 6.21 5.07 22.93
CA GLY A 96 6.56 4.02 23.89
C GLY A 96 7.05 4.55 25.22
N SER A 97 7.89 3.78 25.90
CA SER A 97 8.45 4.10 27.20
C SER A 97 9.97 4.17 27.13
N ARG A 98 10.62 4.58 28.23
CA ARG A 98 12.09 4.57 28.34
C ARG A 98 12.74 3.22 28.04
N ARG A 99 12.00 2.11 28.15
CA ARG A 99 12.52 0.75 27.91
C ARG A 99 12.31 0.25 26.48
N ARG A 100 11.41 0.88 25.71
CA ARG A 100 11.10 0.51 24.33
C ARG A 100 10.45 1.71 23.64
N LEU A 101 11.16 2.29 22.69
CA LEU A 101 10.68 3.35 21.83
C LEU A 101 10.63 2.81 20.41
N GLU A 102 9.54 3.09 19.71
CA GLU A 102 9.37 2.78 18.30
C GLU A 102 9.05 4.07 17.56
N PHE A 103 9.82 4.37 16.52
CA PHE A 103 9.41 5.40 15.58
C PHE A 103 8.21 4.86 14.80
N THR A 104 7.11 5.60 14.77
CA THR A 104 5.90 5.18 14.07
C THR A 104 5.10 6.37 13.60
N LEU A 105 4.24 6.11 12.62
CA LEU A 105 3.16 7.00 12.21
C LEU A 105 1.90 6.76 13.07
N ILE A 106 1.26 7.85 13.51
CA ILE A 106 -0.05 7.83 14.15
C ILE A 106 -0.99 8.76 13.39
N GLY A 107 -2.12 8.22 12.95
CA GLY A 107 -3.19 9.01 12.34
C GLY A 107 -4.37 8.15 11.91
N VAL A 108 -5.48 8.80 11.61
CA VAL A 108 -6.63 8.15 10.96
C VAL A 108 -6.24 7.51 9.62
N PRO A 109 -5.44 8.17 8.74
CA PRO A 109 -5.05 7.59 7.46
C PRO A 109 -4.34 6.24 7.55
N VAL A 110 -3.54 6.03 8.61
CA VAL A 110 -2.83 4.76 8.84
C VAL A 110 -3.81 3.59 9.04
N ASN A 111 -4.93 3.83 9.73
CA ASN A 111 -5.93 2.78 9.97
C ASN A 111 -6.76 2.51 8.72
N ASN A 112 -7.11 3.56 7.99
CA ASN A 112 -7.92 3.48 6.79
C ASN A 112 -7.18 2.80 5.65
N SER A 113 -5.91 3.14 5.41
CA SER A 113 -5.07 2.46 4.41
C SER A 113 -4.94 0.97 4.71
N ALA A 114 -4.72 0.60 5.98
CA ALA A 114 -4.68 -0.79 6.43
C ALA A 114 -6.04 -1.52 6.32
N TYR A 115 -7.16 -0.82 6.45
CA TYR A 115 -8.49 -1.39 6.24
C TYR A 115 -8.73 -1.64 4.75
N LEU A 116 -8.45 -0.66 3.90
CA LEU A 116 -8.62 -0.75 2.45
C LEU A 116 -7.74 -1.85 1.83
N SER A 117 -6.51 -2.04 2.31
CA SER A 117 -5.60 -3.11 1.81
C SER A 117 -6.10 -4.54 2.11
N LYS A 118 -7.00 -4.68 3.09
CA LYS A 118 -7.57 -5.97 3.52
C LYS A 118 -8.85 -6.34 2.78
N VAL A 119 -9.44 -5.44 1.98
CA VAL A 119 -10.60 -5.75 1.14
C VAL A 119 -10.26 -6.90 0.18
N ARG A 120 -11.22 -7.81 -0.03
CA ARG A 120 -11.06 -8.98 -0.90
C ARG A 120 -12.19 -9.03 -1.95
N PRO A 121 -11.89 -9.45 -3.20
CA PRO A 121 -10.58 -9.85 -3.73
C PRO A 121 -9.57 -8.69 -3.72
N ALA A 122 -8.27 -9.01 -3.75
CA ALA A 122 -7.20 -8.02 -3.63
C ALA A 122 -7.33 -6.92 -4.71
N LYS A 123 -7.22 -5.66 -4.28
CA LYS A 123 -7.45 -4.46 -5.10
C LYS A 123 -6.47 -3.37 -4.68
N VAL A 124 -6.30 -2.38 -5.55
CA VAL A 124 -5.71 -1.09 -5.17
C VAL A 124 -6.85 -0.10 -4.96
N LEU A 125 -7.12 0.19 -3.70
CA LEU A 125 -8.20 1.07 -3.25
C LEU A 125 -7.64 2.37 -2.68
N MET A 126 -8.35 3.47 -2.90
CA MET A 126 -8.01 4.76 -2.34
C MET A 126 -9.24 5.46 -1.78
N SER A 127 -9.04 6.18 -0.68
CA SER A 127 -10.06 7.03 -0.06
C SER A 127 -10.43 8.22 -0.94
N GLU A 128 -11.51 8.90 -0.58
CA GLU A 128 -11.92 10.15 -1.20
C GLU A 128 -10.87 11.26 -1.04
N THR A 129 -10.21 11.35 0.12
CA THR A 129 -9.15 12.35 0.35
C THR A 129 -7.96 12.12 -0.58
N THR A 130 -7.56 10.86 -0.80
CA THR A 130 -6.50 10.53 -1.77
C THR A 130 -6.95 10.87 -3.19
N ARG A 131 -8.20 10.57 -3.55
CA ARG A 131 -8.74 10.94 -4.87
C ARG A 131 -8.74 12.46 -5.09
N GLY A 132 -9.05 13.24 -4.06
CA GLY A 132 -9.03 14.70 -4.10
C GLY A 132 -7.63 15.30 -4.23
N ALA A 133 -6.61 14.60 -3.74
CA ALA A 133 -5.20 14.98 -3.88
C ALA A 133 -4.56 14.56 -5.23
N LEU A 134 -5.34 13.91 -6.10
CA LEU A 134 -4.91 13.46 -7.42
C LEU A 134 -5.55 14.32 -8.53
N PRO A 135 -4.91 14.44 -9.71
CA PRO A 135 -5.50 15.16 -10.85
C PRO A 135 -6.91 14.67 -11.18
N SER A 136 -7.81 15.57 -11.54
CA SER A 136 -9.17 15.22 -11.95
C SER A 136 -9.20 14.35 -13.21
N SER A 137 -8.18 14.47 -14.08
CA SER A 137 -7.99 13.67 -15.29
C SER A 137 -7.62 12.20 -15.06
N LEU A 138 -7.26 11.82 -13.82
CA LEU A 138 -6.97 10.43 -13.52
C LEU A 138 -8.27 9.63 -13.54
N GLU A 139 -8.34 8.63 -14.42
CA GLU A 139 -9.42 7.67 -14.47
C GLU A 139 -9.32 6.69 -13.30
N VAL A 140 -10.38 6.65 -12.49
CA VAL A 140 -10.57 5.70 -11.39
C VAL A 140 -11.99 5.18 -11.44
N VAL A 141 -12.20 3.96 -10.95
CA VAL A 141 -13.54 3.35 -10.89
C VAL A 141 -14.09 3.53 -9.49
N ALA A 142 -15.35 3.95 -9.38
CA ALA A 142 -16.05 3.89 -8.10
C ALA A 142 -16.18 2.43 -7.64
N TYR A 143 -15.76 2.15 -6.42
CA TYR A 143 -15.86 0.82 -5.81
C TYR A 143 -17.17 0.71 -5.01
N GLU A 144 -17.14 1.10 -3.74
CA GLU A 144 -18.28 1.05 -2.83
C GLU A 144 -18.22 2.28 -1.91
N LEU A 145 -19.33 2.59 -1.25
CA LEU A 145 -19.32 3.56 -0.16
C LEU A 145 -18.96 2.83 1.13
N LEU A 146 -17.86 3.22 1.77
CA LEU A 146 -17.42 2.62 3.04
C LEU A 146 -17.38 3.65 4.15
N GLN A 147 -17.67 3.23 5.38
CA GLN A 147 -17.45 4.05 6.56
C GLN A 147 -16.02 3.83 7.04
N LEU A 148 -15.15 4.81 6.82
CA LEU A 148 -13.78 4.79 7.31
C LEU A 148 -13.70 5.33 8.74
N LYS A 149 -12.61 5.00 9.45
CA LYS A 149 -12.41 5.45 10.83
C LYS A 149 -12.38 6.97 10.86
N GLY A 150 -13.07 7.56 11.83
CA GLY A 150 -13.16 9.03 11.96
C GLY A 150 -14.23 9.69 11.08
N SER A 151 -14.93 8.92 10.22
CA SER A 151 -16.10 9.42 9.47
C SER A 151 -17.41 8.96 10.10
N THR A 152 -18.38 9.86 10.21
CA THR A 152 -19.77 9.53 10.58
C THR A 152 -20.56 9.00 9.39
N ASP A 153 -20.17 9.37 8.18
CA ASP A 153 -20.89 9.07 6.95
C ASP A 153 -20.12 8.08 6.07
N LEU A 154 -20.85 7.39 5.21
CA LEU A 154 -20.26 6.58 4.15
C LEU A 154 -19.60 7.51 3.12
N GLN A 155 -18.36 7.20 2.74
CA GLN A 155 -17.62 7.96 1.74
C GLN A 155 -17.30 7.10 0.51
N PRO A 156 -17.20 7.68 -0.69
CA PRO A 156 -16.82 6.95 -1.88
C PRO A 156 -15.38 6.43 -1.79
N ILE A 157 -15.21 5.15 -2.13
CA ILE A 157 -13.92 4.52 -2.33
C ILE A 157 -13.67 4.34 -3.82
N TYR A 158 -12.44 4.59 -4.23
CA TYR A 158 -12.03 4.52 -5.63
C TYR A 158 -11.06 3.37 -5.82
N GLN A 159 -11.28 2.59 -6.88
CA GLN A 159 -10.39 1.53 -7.31
C GLN A 159 -9.53 2.05 -8.48
N LEU A 160 -8.22 1.85 -8.36
CA LEU A 160 -7.33 2.03 -9.49
C LEU A 160 -7.56 0.90 -10.51
N GLN A 161 -7.84 1.25 -11.76
CA GLN A 161 -7.81 0.26 -12.84
C GLN A 161 -6.36 -0.11 -13.16
N ILE A 162 -6.06 -1.37 -12.93
CA ILE A 162 -4.83 -1.98 -13.41
C ILE A 162 -5.24 -2.82 -14.60
N ALA A 163 -4.80 -2.42 -15.80
CA ALA A 163 -4.83 -3.31 -16.93
C ALA A 163 -3.85 -4.44 -16.62
N VAL A 164 -4.35 -5.54 -16.07
CA VAL A 164 -3.58 -6.77 -15.96
C VAL A 164 -3.33 -7.18 -17.40
N THR A 165 -2.07 -7.12 -17.83
CA THR A 165 -1.70 -7.67 -19.13
C THR A 165 -1.73 -9.17 -18.91
N THR A 166 -2.78 -9.83 -19.40
CA THR A 166 -2.85 -11.29 -19.39
C THR A 166 -1.59 -11.82 -20.08
N PRO A 167 -0.86 -12.78 -19.50
CA PRO A 167 0.19 -13.46 -20.24
C PRO A 167 -0.46 -14.20 -21.41
N ASP A 168 0.03 -13.96 -22.63
CA ASP A 168 -0.29 -14.77 -23.81
C ASP A 168 0.19 -16.21 -23.64
#